data_AF-V5IAX2-F1
#
_entry.id   AF-V5IAX2-F1
#
_cell.length_a   1.000
_cell.length_b   1.000
_cell.length_c   1.000
_cell.angle_alpha   90.00
_cell.angle_beta   90.00
_cell.angle_gamma   90.00
#
_symmetry.space_group_name_H-M   'P 1'
#
loop_
_entity.id
_entity.type
_entity.pdbx_description
1 polymer ?
#
loop_
_entity_poly.entity_id
_entity_poly.type
_entity_poly.pdbx_seq_one_letter_code
_entity_poly.pdbx_strand_id
1 'polypeptide(L)'
;FKVVSNPLVLIEMRFDLENTALIKPNTLGIAVLFYLVYSQEILIEIVPKVYCPIYFFQNCLHLVTSLLEINQQMCTEKGLALALALMERIKFIKLSYLLLDSEDHYNFCMALTKIIIYNQVDIIRKSALNIYQIYINSFEIR
;
A
#
# COMPACT_ATOMS: atom_id res chain seq x y z
N PHE A 1 4.57 18.37 33.02
CA PHE A 1 4.68 17.18 32.15
C PHE A 1 5.75 16.26 32.74
N LYS A 2 5.36 15.12 33.32
CA LYS A 2 6.31 14.08 33.77
C LYS A 2 6.51 13.12 32.59
N VAL A 3 7.71 13.11 32.03
CA VAL A 3 8.08 12.14 31.00
C VAL A 3 8.42 10.83 31.73
N VAL A 4 7.64 9.78 31.45
CA VAL A 4 7.91 8.44 31.96
C VAL A 4 9.05 7.86 31.14
N SER A 5 10.21 7.68 31.77
CA SER A 5 11.45 7.21 31.15
C SER A 5 11.67 5.70 31.28
N ASN A 6 10.72 4.97 31.87
CA ASN A 6 10.87 3.55 32.13
C ASN A 6 10.27 2.72 30.98
N PRO A 7 11.08 1.99 30.19
CA PRO A 7 10.62 1.32 28.96
C PRO A 7 9.64 0.16 29.23
N LEU A 8 9.67 -0.44 30.42
CA LEU A 8 8.75 -1.51 30.79
C LEU A 8 7.31 -1.02 30.93
N VAL A 9 7.12 0.18 31.46
CA VAL A 9 5.78 0.82 31.58
C VAL A 9 5.18 1.09 30.21
N LEU A 10 6.01 1.42 29.21
CA LEU A 10 5.60 1.65 27.83
C LEU A 10 5.13 0.36 27.13
N ILE A 11 5.69 -0.79 27.54
CA ILE A 11 5.30 -2.11 27.06
C ILE A 11 4.05 -2.59 27.79
N GLU A 12 3.94 -2.39 29.11
CA GLU A 12 2.74 -2.70 29.88
C GLU A 12 1.52 -1.90 29.40
N MET A 13 1.69 -0.61 29.08
CA MET A 13 0.65 0.22 28.46
C MET A 13 0.18 -0.30 27.09
N ARG A 14 0.99 -1.09 26.37
CA ARG A 14 0.56 -1.77 25.13
C ARG A 14 -0.33 -2.99 25.41
N PHE A 15 -0.29 -3.55 26.61
CA PHE A 15 -0.98 -4.78 27.00
C PHE A 15 -2.16 -4.55 27.96
N ASP A 16 -2.48 -3.31 28.33
CA ASP A 16 -3.74 -2.95 29.01
C ASP A 16 -4.94 -3.20 28.08
N LEU A 17 -5.35 -4.48 28.03
CA LEU A 17 -6.41 -5.07 27.21
C LEU A 17 -7.84 -4.68 27.64
N GLU A 18 -8.01 -3.73 28.54
CA GLU A 18 -9.34 -3.30 29.02
C GLU A 18 -9.83 -1.96 28.43
N ASN A 19 -8.98 -1.22 27.70
CA ASN A 19 -9.39 -0.06 26.91
C ASN A 19 -9.61 -0.40 25.43
N THR A 20 -10.31 -1.51 25.16
CA THR A 20 -10.66 -2.02 23.83
C THR A 20 -11.76 -1.20 23.14
N ALA A 21 -11.69 0.12 23.25
CA ALA A 21 -12.07 1.02 22.17
C ALA A 21 -10.80 1.56 21.51
N LEU A 22 -9.81 0.68 21.29
CA LEU A 22 -8.77 0.91 20.30
C LEU A 22 -9.50 1.17 18.98
N ILE A 23 -9.62 2.44 18.61
CA ILE A 23 -10.21 2.91 17.36
C ILE A 23 -9.46 2.14 16.26
N LYS A 24 -10.04 1.05 15.75
CA LYS A 24 -9.48 0.32 14.62
C LYS A 24 -9.38 1.36 13.51
N PRO A 25 -8.16 1.79 13.13
CA PRO A 25 -8.03 2.86 12.17
C PRO A 25 -8.64 2.37 10.86
N ASN A 26 -9.48 3.20 10.25
CA ASN A 26 -10.11 2.87 8.99
C ASN A 26 -9.01 2.58 7.96
N THR A 27 -8.95 1.36 7.44
CA THR A 27 -7.96 0.92 6.44
C THR A 27 -7.92 1.88 5.26
N LEU A 28 -9.07 2.41 4.86
CA LEU A 28 -9.17 3.39 3.77
C LEU A 28 -8.58 4.75 4.15
N GLY A 29 -8.77 5.19 5.39
CA GLY A 29 -8.15 6.41 5.88
C GLY A 29 -6.62 6.31 5.87
N ILE A 30 -6.09 5.16 6.27
CA ILE A 30 -4.65 4.87 6.18
C ILE A 30 -4.20 4.83 4.72
N ALA A 31 -4.92 4.14 3.84
CA ALA A 31 -4.55 4.06 2.44
C ALA A 31 -4.52 5.44 1.75
N VAL A 32 -5.47 6.32 2.09
CA VAL A 32 -5.47 7.71 1.61
C VAL A 32 -4.31 8.51 2.20
N LEU A 33 -3.95 8.31 3.47
CA LEU A 33 -2.77 8.94 4.06
C LEU A 33 -1.49 8.52 3.33
N PHE A 34 -1.34 7.23 3.02
CA PHE A 34 -0.21 6.73 2.25
C PHE A 34 -0.17 7.30 0.84
N TYR A 35 -1.32 7.44 0.18
CA TYR A 35 -1.42 8.15 -1.09
C TYR A 35 -0.91 9.61 -0.97
N LEU A 36 -1.37 10.36 0.03
CA LEU A 36 -0.96 11.76 0.24
C LEU A 36 0.55 11.88 0.50
N VAL A 37 1.10 10.99 1.31
CA VAL A 37 2.52 11.03 1.68
C VAL A 37 3.41 10.57 0.54
N TYR A 38 3.08 9.45 -0.11
CA TYR A 38 4.00 8.76 -1.02
C TYR A 38 3.75 9.03 -2.49
N SER A 39 2.50 9.33 -2.89
CA SER A 39 2.17 9.72 -4.26
C SER A 39 2.14 11.23 -4.45
N GLN A 40 1.72 12.00 -3.45
CA GLN A 40 1.69 13.48 -3.51
C GLN A 40 2.88 14.14 -2.78
N GLU A 41 3.79 13.33 -2.23
CA GLU A 41 5.03 13.79 -1.56
C GLU A 41 4.80 14.78 -0.39
N ILE A 42 3.62 14.77 0.21
CA ILE A 42 3.28 15.68 1.31
C ILE A 42 4.08 15.30 2.54
N LEU A 43 4.95 16.23 2.99
CA LEU A 43 5.79 16.09 4.19
C LEU A 43 6.67 14.82 4.20
N ILE A 44 7.08 14.34 3.02
CA ILE A 44 7.89 13.12 2.87
C ILE A 44 9.23 13.22 3.63
N GLU A 45 9.74 14.43 3.86
CA GLU A 45 10.99 14.70 4.60
C GLU A 45 10.93 14.30 6.08
N ILE A 46 9.74 14.33 6.67
CA ILE A 46 9.51 14.02 8.10
C ILE A 46 9.33 12.51 8.30
N VAL A 47 8.97 11.80 7.23
CA VAL A 47 8.64 10.38 7.30
C VAL A 47 9.91 9.56 7.50
N PRO A 48 9.94 8.64 8.49
CA PRO A 48 11.07 7.74 8.68
C PRO A 48 11.39 6.97 7.39
N LYS A 49 12.65 7.04 6.96
CA LYS A 49 13.10 6.33 5.76
C LYS A 49 13.17 4.84 6.07
N VAL A 50 12.26 4.06 5.48
CA VAL A 50 12.32 2.60 5.51
C VAL A 50 13.47 2.15 4.61
N TYR A 51 14.45 1.44 5.18
CA TYR A 51 15.68 1.06 4.46
C TYR A 51 15.45 0.00 3.38
N CYS A 52 14.41 -0.84 3.51
CA CYS A 52 14.10 -1.86 2.52
C CYS A 52 12.85 -1.49 1.69
N PRO A 53 13.01 -1.14 0.40
CA PRO A 53 11.88 -0.77 -0.46
C PRO A 53 10.95 -1.94 -0.76
N ILE A 54 11.45 -3.20 -0.78
CA ILE A 54 10.63 -4.40 -0.95
C ILE A 54 9.67 -4.58 0.23
N TYR A 55 10.20 -4.48 1.45
CA TYR A 55 9.39 -4.57 2.67
C TYR A 55 8.29 -3.50 2.66
N PHE A 56 8.64 -2.28 2.28
CA PHE A 56 7.69 -1.19 2.17
C PHE A 56 6.61 -1.47 1.11
N PHE A 57 6.99 -1.93 -0.08
CA PHE A 57 6.06 -2.30 -1.15
C PHE A 57 5.05 -3.36 -0.70
N GLN A 58 5.52 -4.47 -0.12
CA GLN A 58 4.67 -5.57 0.34
C GLN A 58 3.64 -5.11 1.38
N ASN A 59 4.10 -4.37 2.39
CA ASN A 59 3.22 -3.87 3.43
C ASN A 59 2.24 -2.81 2.92
N CYS A 60 2.48 -2.18 1.78
CA CYS A 60 1.54 -1.20 1.21
C CYS A 60 0.55 -1.83 0.22
N LEU A 61 0.78 -3.07 -0.22
CA LEU A 61 0.02 -3.70 -1.29
C LEU A 61 -1.46 -3.91 -0.91
N HIS A 62 -1.73 -4.30 0.33
CA HIS A 62 -3.09 -4.43 0.85
C HIS A 62 -3.83 -3.08 0.91
N LEU A 63 -3.13 -1.97 1.21
CA LEU A 63 -3.71 -0.62 1.23
C LEU A 63 -4.12 -0.17 -0.18
N VAL A 64 -3.24 -0.42 -1.17
CA VAL A 64 -3.54 -0.17 -2.58
C VAL A 64 -4.76 -0.97 -2.99
N THR A 65 -4.77 -2.27 -2.71
CA THR A 65 -5.89 -3.16 -3.07
C THR A 65 -7.20 -2.69 -2.44
N SER A 66 -7.18 -2.27 -1.17
CA SER A 66 -8.33 -1.69 -0.49
C SER A 66 -8.89 -0.43 -1.18
N LEU A 67 -8.04 0.39 -1.82
CA LEU A 67 -8.49 1.55 -2.61
C LEU A 67 -9.07 1.14 -3.97
N LEU A 68 -8.49 0.11 -4.60
CA LEU A 68 -8.91 -0.37 -5.92
C LEU A 68 -10.24 -1.14 -5.90
N GLU A 69 -10.56 -1.79 -4.78
CA GLU A 69 -11.81 -2.54 -4.62
C GLU A 69 -13.04 -1.65 -4.42
N ILE A 70 -12.87 -0.37 -4.09
CA ILE A 70 -13.98 0.57 -3.95
C ILE A 70 -14.46 0.98 -5.34
N ASN A 71 -15.76 0.84 -5.59
CA ASN A 71 -16.44 1.25 -6.83
C ASN A 71 -16.49 2.77 -7.08
N GLN A 72 -15.66 3.57 -6.39
CA GLN A 72 -15.58 5.01 -6.55
C GLN A 72 -14.36 5.36 -7.39
N GLN A 73 -14.60 6.07 -8.49
CA GLN A 73 -13.57 6.51 -9.43
C GLN A 73 -12.38 7.19 -8.74
N MET A 74 -12.65 8.11 -7.80
CA MET A 74 -11.60 8.83 -7.06
C MET A 74 -10.72 7.91 -6.23
N CYS A 75 -11.29 6.83 -5.66
CA CYS A 75 -10.53 5.84 -4.92
C CYS A 75 -9.66 5.00 -5.85
N THR A 76 -10.20 4.59 -7.00
CA THR A 76 -9.43 3.89 -8.03
C THR A 76 -8.24 4.72 -8.51
N GLU A 77 -8.44 6.00 -8.83
CA GLU A 77 -7.36 6.90 -9.26
C GLU A 77 -6.25 7.03 -8.19
N LYS A 78 -6.64 7.23 -6.92
CA LYS A 78 -5.70 7.27 -5.79
C LYS A 78 -4.94 5.96 -5.62
N GLY A 79 -5.63 4.83 -5.76
CA GLY A 79 -5.04 3.50 -5.67
C GLY A 79 -4.01 3.27 -6.77
N LEU A 80 -4.34 3.61 -8.02
CA LEU A 80 -3.42 3.48 -9.16
C LEU A 80 -2.21 4.40 -9.03
N ALA A 81 -2.42 5.65 -8.59
CA ALA A 81 -1.33 6.60 -8.36
C ALA A 81 -0.39 6.15 -7.23
N LEU A 82 -0.94 5.61 -6.13
CA LEU A 82 -0.15 5.01 -5.06
C LEU A 82 0.60 3.76 -5.56
N ALA A 83 -0.04 2.88 -6.33
CA ALA A 83 0.60 1.70 -6.91
C ALA A 83 1.82 2.08 -7.76
N LEU A 84 1.69 3.09 -8.64
CA LEU A 84 2.79 3.60 -9.44
C LEU A 84 3.93 4.14 -8.58
N ALA A 85 3.61 4.97 -7.58
CA ALA A 85 4.61 5.53 -6.68
C ALA A 85 5.39 4.45 -5.90
N LEU A 86 4.71 3.38 -5.50
CA LEU A 86 5.33 2.22 -4.86
C LEU A 86 6.21 1.42 -5.83
N MET A 87 5.78 1.24 -7.08
CA MET A 87 6.55 0.52 -8.09
C MET A 87 7.81 1.28 -8.53
N GLU A 88 7.76 2.61 -8.64
CA GLU A 88 8.95 3.41 -8.96
C GLU A 88 10.06 3.23 -7.89
N ARG A 89 9.70 2.99 -6.62
CA ARG A 89 10.67 2.72 -5.54
C ARG A 89 11.38 1.37 -5.67
N ILE A 90 10.79 0.42 -6.40
CA ILE A 90 11.35 -0.92 -6.63
C ILE A 90 11.80 -1.13 -8.08
N LYS A 91 11.79 -0.09 -8.92
CA LYS A 91 12.04 -0.17 -10.36
C LYS A 91 13.35 -0.87 -10.77
N PHE A 92 14.39 -0.75 -9.94
CA PHE A 92 15.71 -1.33 -10.20
C PHE A 92 15.94 -2.63 -9.42
N ILE A 93 14.92 -3.13 -8.72
CA ILE A 93 15.00 -4.32 -7.89
C ILE A 93 14.16 -5.41 -8.54
N LYS A 94 14.70 -6.62 -8.56
CA LYS A 94 13.96 -7.80 -8.98
C LYS A 94 13.29 -8.45 -7.78
N LEU A 95 11.97 -8.64 -7.88
CA LEU A 95 11.17 -9.29 -6.85
C LEU A 95 11.26 -10.82 -7.02
N SER A 96 11.47 -11.52 -5.91
CA SER A 96 11.45 -12.99 -5.91
C SER A 96 10.07 -13.51 -6.31
N TYR A 97 10.03 -14.53 -7.17
CA TYR A 97 8.78 -15.19 -7.57
C TYR A 97 8.01 -15.79 -6.39
N LEU A 98 8.69 -16.10 -5.27
CA LEU A 98 8.08 -16.61 -4.04
C LEU A 98 7.07 -15.65 -3.41
N LEU A 99 7.17 -14.34 -3.73
CA LEU A 99 6.25 -13.34 -3.20
C LEU A 99 4.86 -13.42 -3.85
N LEU A 100 4.77 -14.02 -5.05
CA LEU A 100 3.49 -14.22 -5.74
C LEU A 100 2.58 -15.23 -5.04
N ASP A 101 3.13 -16.06 -4.16
CA ASP A 101 2.35 -17.01 -3.35
C ASP A 101 1.57 -16.31 -2.21
N SER A 102 1.80 -15.03 -1.96
CA SER A 102 1.07 -14.24 -0.96
C SER A 102 -0.29 -13.79 -1.47
N GLU A 103 -1.29 -13.84 -0.58
CA GLU A 103 -2.67 -13.44 -0.85
C GLU A 103 -2.79 -11.97 -1.27
N ASP A 104 -1.95 -11.09 -0.71
CA ASP A 104 -1.95 -9.67 -1.06
C ASP A 104 -1.62 -9.43 -2.53
N HIS A 105 -0.68 -10.22 -3.08
CA HIS A 105 -0.27 -10.14 -4.47
C HIS A 105 -1.37 -10.67 -5.40
N TYR A 106 -2.03 -11.77 -5.03
CA TYR A 106 -3.20 -12.28 -5.75
C TYR A 106 -4.34 -11.26 -5.77
N ASN A 107 -4.70 -10.70 -4.62
CA ASN A 107 -5.79 -9.73 -4.51
C ASN A 107 -5.51 -8.45 -5.30
N PHE A 108 -4.27 -7.97 -5.27
CA PHE A 108 -3.84 -6.84 -6.08
C PHE A 108 -3.99 -7.10 -7.59
N CYS A 109 -3.53 -8.25 -8.07
CA CYS A 109 -3.69 -8.63 -9.48
C CYS A 109 -5.16 -8.75 -9.89
N MET A 110 -5.99 -9.34 -9.04
CA MET A 110 -7.43 -9.46 -9.29
C MET A 110 -8.13 -8.10 -9.31
N ALA A 111 -7.79 -7.20 -8.38
CA ALA A 111 -8.34 -5.85 -8.34
C ALA A 111 -7.96 -5.06 -9.61
N LEU A 112 -6.70 -5.10 -10.05
CA LEU A 112 -6.26 -4.48 -11.30
C LEU A 112 -6.97 -5.06 -12.51
N THR A 113 -7.10 -6.38 -12.60
CA THR A 113 -7.77 -7.04 -13.73
C THR A 113 -9.24 -6.63 -13.82
N LYS A 114 -9.94 -6.54 -12.70
CA LYS A 114 -11.33 -6.04 -12.65
C LYS A 114 -11.42 -4.60 -13.19
N ILE A 115 -10.49 -3.72 -12.81
CA ILE A 115 -10.46 -2.35 -13.30
C ILE A 115 -10.19 -2.32 -14.82
N ILE A 116 -9.23 -3.11 -15.30
CA ILE A 116 -8.88 -3.18 -16.72
C ILE A 116 -10.08 -3.63 -17.57
N ILE A 117 -10.90 -4.55 -17.08
CA ILE A 117 -12.03 -5.11 -17.84
C ILE A 117 -13.29 -4.24 -17.70
N TYR A 118 -13.63 -3.82 -16.48
CA TYR A 118 -14.97 -3.29 -16.17
C TYR A 118 -15.02 -1.77 -15.98
N ASN A 119 -13.90 -1.08 -15.81
CA ASN A 119 -13.94 0.37 -15.60
C ASN A 119 -14.43 1.10 -16.87
N GLN A 120 -15.36 2.03 -16.71
CA GLN A 120 -15.97 2.75 -17.84
C GLN A 120 -14.99 3.72 -18.51
N VAL A 121 -14.01 4.24 -17.78
CA VAL A 121 -13.07 5.26 -18.27
C VAL A 121 -11.83 4.64 -18.87
N ASP A 122 -11.61 4.88 -20.16
CA ASP A 122 -10.51 4.29 -20.94
C ASP A 122 -9.12 4.64 -20.41
N ILE A 123 -8.93 5.88 -19.97
CA ILE A 123 -7.66 6.35 -19.40
C ILE A 123 -7.29 5.56 -18.16
N ILE A 124 -8.28 5.24 -17.30
CA ILE A 124 -8.06 4.44 -16.10
C ILE A 124 -7.73 2.99 -16.46
N ARG A 125 -8.45 2.38 -17.41
CA ARG A 125 -8.15 1.03 -17.87
C ARG A 125 -6.71 0.92 -18.40
N LYS A 126 -6.29 1.88 -19.23
CA LYS A 126 -4.92 1.94 -19.77
C LYS A 126 -3.87 2.13 -18.67
N SER A 127 -4.15 3.00 -17.70
CA SER A 127 -3.26 3.20 -16.54
C SER A 127 -3.12 1.91 -15.72
N ALA A 128 -4.22 1.23 -15.41
CA ALA A 128 -4.22 -0.04 -14.71
C ALA A 128 -3.46 -1.14 -15.47
N LEU A 129 -3.62 -1.21 -16.80
CA LEU A 129 -2.89 -2.15 -17.64
C LEU A 129 -1.38 -1.87 -17.63
N ASN A 130 -0.98 -0.61 -17.70
CA ASN A 130 0.43 -0.22 -17.60
C ASN A 130 1.04 -0.63 -16.25
N ILE A 131 0.33 -0.38 -15.15
CA ILE A 131 0.75 -0.80 -13.81
C ILE A 131 0.89 -2.32 -13.73
N TYR A 132 -0.08 -3.06 -14.28
CA TYR A 132 -0.04 -4.52 -14.31
C TYR A 132 1.17 -5.06 -15.09
N GLN A 133 1.51 -4.44 -16.22
CA GLN A 133 2.70 -4.78 -16.99
C GLN A 133 4.01 -4.49 -16.23
N ILE A 134 4.12 -3.31 -15.62
CA ILE A 134 5.28 -2.94 -14.79
C ILE A 134 5.45 -3.94 -13.65
N TYR A 135 4.34 -4.29 -12.99
CA TYR A 135 4.32 -5.24 -11.90
C TYR A 135 4.84 -6.61 -12.31
N ILE A 136 4.29 -7.23 -13.36
CA ILE A 136 4.73 -8.57 -13.81
C ILE A 136 6.22 -8.54 -14.19
N ASN A 137 6.66 -7.50 -14.90
CA ASN A 137 8.04 -7.37 -15.34
C ASN A 137 9.05 -7.13 -14.20
N SER A 138 8.57 -6.74 -13.01
CA SER A 138 9.40 -6.55 -11.82
C SER A 138 9.86 -7.87 -11.18
N PHE A 139 9.22 -8.99 -11.48
CA PHE A 139 9.58 -10.29 -10.92
C PHE A 139 10.75 -10.96 -11.65
N GLU A 140 11.43 -11.83 -10.91
CA GLU A 140 12.41 -12.79 -11.44
C GLU A 140 11.71 -13.91 -12.21
N ILE A 141 12.34 -14.36 -13.29
CA ILE A 141 11.91 -15.53 -14.04
C ILE A 141 12.48 -16.76 -13.34
N ARG A 142 11.64 -17.77 -13.09
CA ARG A 142 12.02 -19.03 -12.44
C ARG A 142 12.89 -19.89 -13.35
#